data_AF-A0A8J5M588-F1
#
_entry.id   AF-A0A8J5M588-F1
#
_cell.length_a   1.000
_cell.length_b   1.000
_cell.length_c   1.000
_cell.angle_alpha   90.00
_cell.angle_beta   90.00
_cell.angle_gamma   90.00
#
_symmetry.space_group_name_H-M   'P 1'
#
loop_
_entity.id
_entity.type
_entity.pdbx_description
1 polymer ?
#
loop_
_entity_poly.entity_id
_entity_poly.type
_entity_poly.pdbx_seq_one_letter_code
_entity_poly.pdbx_strand_id
1 'polypeptide(L)'
;MLGGSLRQNSLAFTPWSSSTAGDQLKASRTTSSAVLQNVSRAYGNATYLCGLCGVNGKYFDAALICREIVETALQTAQAYRMSVLLPRTLLNRAYVILLAANCWTSIVADSVFFGRDEARRRFTCIVLDGMLDLMACMSVQLLVMANYVGDYNPSLYGFDETIWYDDEWVARALNEFRMVVVVSWSDLVSRTIFSLGLVITTTTTKKVLNSDKTGPTPVEEMSQPQKTKTSYFETLATNFKWLFSRRERIMLRAAHISFGVWGVVILGLHIHASMQPTLPQCFMQVRPWTVSRASCYLVGLDCHKLGISGEKNDVEMMWSEFDASTVVQLLIRHCPGLEMPEILTKFSGLHGIKVYNTTIMQWGESAALTNSNHPTMASLYLAQVNLTDGLLPIGLQSPDFPSSMNDIEICVTNLRSLPDDIATKWPQGGLIYVEYGQLTTVPLVLLRLKPVYLALTGNPITELPPELFEVPNLLYLGVSDLDLQELPRNVTQLSATLSRICIVNTNISFFSSWLDEFVERTGGKRSPIRAAGSPYCNDLENLKAGTADTFHLPLSPEFSQILMNSSQENRQVISKTVDCTLYNESLYYPLTYDDSINAISSLPPVKRR
;
A
#
# COMPACT_ATOMS: atom_id res chain seq x y z
N MET A 1 2.72 -13.36 6.94
CA MET A 1 4.20 -13.22 6.90
C MET A 1 4.83 -14.58 7.15
N LEU A 2 5.71 -15.04 6.26
CA LEU A 2 6.44 -16.31 6.38
C LEU A 2 7.66 -16.10 7.29
N GLY A 3 7.58 -16.50 8.54
CA GLY A 3 8.72 -16.55 9.45
C GLY A 3 9.17 -17.99 9.66
N GLY A 4 10.25 -18.40 9.02
CA GLY A 4 10.86 -19.73 9.23
C GLY A 4 11.98 -19.65 10.27
N SER A 5 11.91 -20.46 11.33
CA SER A 5 13.01 -20.66 12.26
C SER A 5 13.84 -21.88 11.84
N LEU A 6 15.12 -21.64 11.52
CA LEU A 6 16.11 -22.66 11.11
C LEU A 6 16.43 -23.70 12.20
N ARG A 7 15.86 -23.60 13.40
CA ARG A 7 16.22 -24.47 14.53
C ARG A 7 15.32 -25.69 14.70
N GLN A 8 14.15 -25.76 14.04
CA GLN A 8 13.17 -26.84 14.31
C GLN A 8 12.79 -27.72 13.11
N ASN A 9 13.38 -27.52 11.91
CA ASN A 9 13.18 -28.40 10.74
C ASN A 9 11.70 -28.81 10.49
N SER A 10 10.75 -27.89 10.71
CA SER A 10 9.36 -28.08 10.34
C SER A 10 8.76 -26.79 9.81
N LEU A 11 8.02 -26.90 8.72
CA LEU A 11 7.14 -25.86 8.18
C LEU A 11 5.75 -26.17 8.69
N ALA A 12 5.24 -25.38 9.64
CA ALA A 12 3.87 -25.51 10.12
C ALA A 12 3.01 -24.36 9.60
N PHE A 13 1.90 -24.72 8.97
CA PHE A 13 0.83 -23.85 8.54
C PHE A 13 -0.37 -24.15 9.45
N THR A 14 -0.89 -23.20 10.22
CA THR A 14 -2.28 -23.25 10.71
C THR A 14 -2.79 -21.86 11.10
N PRO A 15 -3.98 -21.43 10.63
CA PRO A 15 -4.87 -20.58 11.39
C PRO A 15 -5.71 -21.47 12.35
N TRP A 16 -6.16 -20.92 13.47
CA TRP A 16 -6.62 -21.66 14.65
C TRP A 16 -7.72 -22.72 14.41
N SER A 17 -7.58 -23.89 15.03
CA SER A 17 -8.63 -24.47 15.89
C SER A 17 -8.05 -25.54 16.82
N SER A 18 -8.47 -25.49 18.08
CA SER A 18 -8.31 -26.54 19.08
C SER A 18 -9.42 -27.58 18.91
N SER A 19 -9.09 -28.82 18.58
CA SER A 19 -9.94 -29.96 18.89
C SER A 19 -9.17 -31.28 18.83
N THR A 20 -9.25 -32.02 19.92
CA THR A 20 -8.83 -33.40 20.11
C THR A 20 -9.51 -34.36 19.12
N ALA A 21 -8.73 -35.19 18.42
CA ALA A 21 -9.20 -36.48 17.92
C ALA A 21 -7.99 -37.40 17.68
N GLY A 22 -7.85 -38.40 18.55
CA GLY A 22 -7.12 -39.62 18.24
C GLY A 22 -7.86 -40.43 17.17
N ASP A 23 -7.15 -41.40 16.61
CA ASP A 23 -7.65 -42.43 15.67
C ASP A 23 -7.94 -42.02 14.22
N GLN A 24 -6.90 -41.62 13.47
CA GLN A 24 -6.82 -41.89 12.01
C GLN A 24 -5.38 -42.17 11.50
N LEU A 25 -4.53 -42.83 12.30
CA LEU A 25 -3.10 -43.03 11.97
C LEU A 25 -2.76 -44.31 11.17
N LYS A 26 -3.71 -44.90 10.42
CA LYS A 26 -3.44 -46.12 9.63
C LYS A 26 -3.70 -46.03 8.12
N ALA A 27 -4.30 -44.96 7.60
CA ALA A 27 -4.55 -44.82 6.15
C ALA A 27 -3.52 -43.95 5.37
N SER A 28 -2.54 -43.32 6.05
CA SER A 28 -1.63 -42.32 5.46
C SER A 28 -0.29 -42.86 4.92
N ARG A 29 0.08 -44.12 5.23
CA ARG A 29 1.39 -44.69 4.83
C ARG A 29 1.47 -45.13 3.36
N THR A 30 0.35 -45.42 2.70
CA THR A 30 0.33 -45.87 1.29
C THR A 30 0.26 -44.70 0.30
N THR A 31 -0.44 -43.62 0.62
CA THR A 31 -0.54 -42.41 -0.22
C THR A 31 0.74 -41.56 -0.19
N SER A 32 1.42 -41.48 0.96
CA SER A 32 2.72 -40.79 1.07
C SER A 32 3.80 -41.46 0.22
N SER A 33 3.82 -42.80 0.14
CA SER A 33 4.72 -43.58 -0.72
C SER A 33 4.52 -43.27 -2.22
N ALA A 34 3.27 -43.20 -2.68
CA ALA A 34 2.95 -42.90 -4.08
C ALA A 34 3.27 -41.44 -4.45
N VAL A 35 3.02 -40.49 -3.55
CA VAL A 35 3.36 -39.07 -3.74
C VAL A 35 4.88 -38.86 -3.70
N LEU A 36 5.60 -39.50 -2.77
CA LEU A 36 7.07 -39.48 -2.75
C LEU A 36 7.68 -40.16 -3.97
N GLN A 37 7.09 -41.24 -4.48
CA GLN A 37 7.52 -41.86 -5.75
C GLN A 37 7.24 -40.98 -6.97
N ASN A 38 6.14 -40.25 -6.99
CA ASN A 38 5.83 -39.31 -8.07
C ASN A 38 6.73 -38.08 -8.00
N VAL A 39 7.04 -37.58 -6.81
CA VAL A 39 8.02 -36.51 -6.61
C VAL A 39 9.44 -37.00 -6.93
N SER A 40 9.81 -38.23 -6.59
CA SER A 40 11.12 -38.78 -6.93
C SER A 40 11.26 -39.13 -8.41
N ARG A 41 10.18 -39.54 -9.10
CA ARG A 41 10.14 -39.69 -10.56
C ARG A 41 10.15 -38.36 -11.27
N ALA A 42 9.42 -37.36 -10.78
CA ALA A 42 9.48 -36.00 -11.31
C ALA A 42 10.89 -35.40 -11.11
N TYR A 43 11.51 -35.64 -9.95
CA TYR A 43 12.89 -35.26 -9.66
C TYR A 43 13.90 -36.05 -10.50
N GLY A 44 13.67 -37.35 -10.74
CA GLY A 44 14.46 -38.22 -11.61
C GLY A 44 14.40 -37.79 -13.08
N ASN A 45 13.20 -37.44 -13.57
CA ASN A 45 13.00 -36.92 -14.92
C ASN A 45 13.56 -35.50 -15.07
N ALA A 46 13.42 -34.64 -14.05
CA ALA A 46 14.02 -33.31 -14.03
C ALA A 46 15.55 -33.39 -13.97
N THR A 47 16.13 -34.35 -13.24
CA THR A 47 17.57 -34.58 -13.19
C THR A 47 18.13 -35.23 -14.45
N TYR A 48 17.35 -36.07 -15.15
CA TYR A 48 17.68 -36.61 -16.48
C TYR A 48 17.63 -35.51 -17.57
N LEU A 49 16.60 -34.64 -17.56
CA LEU A 49 16.58 -33.42 -18.39
C LEU A 49 17.74 -32.47 -18.05
N CYS A 50 18.08 -32.30 -16.76
CA CYS A 50 19.27 -31.55 -16.34
C CYS A 50 20.59 -32.23 -16.72
N GLY A 51 20.61 -33.51 -17.09
CA GLY A 51 21.78 -34.20 -17.64
C GLY A 51 21.98 -33.92 -19.14
N LEU A 52 20.88 -33.89 -19.90
CA LEU A 52 20.85 -33.55 -21.34
C LEU A 52 20.96 -32.05 -21.65
N CYS A 53 20.48 -31.21 -20.74
CA CYS A 53 20.53 -29.74 -20.80
C CYS A 53 21.52 -29.12 -19.79
N GLY A 54 22.25 -29.94 -19.03
CA GLY A 54 23.27 -29.48 -18.07
C GLY A 54 24.55 -29.01 -18.76
N VAL A 55 25.54 -28.54 -17.99
CA VAL A 55 26.78 -27.93 -18.50
C VAL A 55 27.50 -28.79 -19.56
N ASN A 56 27.42 -30.12 -19.43
CA ASN A 56 28.01 -31.10 -20.35
C ASN A 56 27.00 -31.71 -21.35
N GLY A 57 25.77 -31.22 -21.37
CA GLY A 57 24.66 -31.73 -22.17
C GLY A 57 24.66 -31.22 -23.62
N LYS A 58 24.11 -32.03 -24.53
CA LYS A 58 24.02 -31.72 -25.97
C LYS A 58 23.08 -30.56 -26.28
N TYR A 59 22.08 -30.30 -25.42
CA TYR A 59 21.09 -29.25 -25.60
C TYR A 59 21.30 -28.06 -24.67
N PHE A 60 22.48 -27.95 -24.05
CA PHE A 60 22.82 -26.88 -23.11
C PHE A 60 22.55 -25.49 -23.70
N ASP A 61 23.06 -25.22 -24.90
CA ASP A 61 22.99 -23.90 -25.50
C ASP A 61 21.53 -23.53 -25.89
N ALA A 62 20.71 -24.50 -26.29
CA ALA A 62 19.29 -24.28 -26.57
C ALA A 62 18.46 -24.05 -25.29
N ALA A 63 18.76 -24.80 -24.22
CA ALA A 63 18.10 -24.62 -22.94
C ALA A 63 18.46 -23.27 -22.29
N LEU A 64 19.71 -22.83 -22.44
CA LEU A 64 20.18 -21.51 -22.00
C LEU A 64 19.45 -20.39 -22.74
N ILE A 65 19.37 -20.43 -24.07
CA ILE A 65 18.61 -19.43 -24.85
C ILE A 65 17.14 -19.38 -24.44
N CYS A 66 16.47 -20.53 -24.31
CA CYS A 66 15.05 -20.55 -23.91
C CYS A 66 14.85 -19.89 -22.54
N ARG A 67 15.77 -20.11 -21.60
CA ARG A 67 15.75 -19.45 -20.31
C ARG A 67 15.99 -17.94 -20.46
N GLU A 68 17.04 -17.53 -21.15
CA GLU A 68 17.37 -16.12 -21.38
C GLU A 68 16.20 -15.37 -22.03
N ILE A 69 15.43 -16.00 -22.94
CA ILE A 69 14.22 -15.42 -23.53
C ILE A 69 13.16 -15.15 -22.46
N VAL A 70 12.82 -16.16 -21.65
CA VAL A 70 11.78 -16.04 -20.62
C VAL A 70 12.20 -15.00 -19.58
N GLU A 71 13.45 -15.06 -19.15
CA GLU A 71 14.04 -14.17 -18.17
C GLU A 71 14.07 -12.72 -18.66
N THR A 72 14.60 -12.47 -19.87
CA THR A 72 14.65 -11.15 -20.49
C THR A 72 13.24 -10.58 -20.65
N ALA A 73 12.26 -11.39 -21.06
CA ALA A 73 10.88 -10.96 -21.21
C ALA A 73 10.27 -10.52 -19.86
N LEU A 74 10.45 -11.33 -18.81
CA LEU A 74 9.94 -11.02 -17.48
C LEU A 74 10.67 -9.83 -16.84
N GLN A 75 12.00 -9.74 -16.97
CA GLN A 75 12.78 -8.62 -16.47
C GLN A 75 12.43 -7.33 -17.22
N THR A 76 12.16 -7.41 -18.53
CA THR A 76 11.67 -6.27 -19.32
C THR A 76 10.30 -5.80 -18.87
N ALA A 77 9.35 -6.72 -18.65
CA ALA A 77 8.04 -6.38 -18.13
C ALA A 77 8.14 -5.69 -16.76
N GLN A 78 9.05 -6.17 -15.91
CA GLN A 78 9.33 -5.58 -14.61
C GLN A 78 10.01 -4.20 -14.74
N ALA A 79 10.94 -4.00 -15.68
CA ALA A 79 11.56 -2.71 -15.96
C ALA A 79 10.53 -1.67 -16.45
N TYR A 80 9.64 -2.08 -17.36
CA TYR A 80 8.53 -1.22 -17.80
C TYR A 80 7.62 -0.86 -16.62
N ARG A 81 7.27 -1.84 -15.79
CA ARG A 81 6.47 -1.60 -14.58
C ARG A 81 7.14 -0.61 -13.63
N MET A 82 8.46 -0.70 -13.44
CA MET A 82 9.24 0.28 -12.68
C MET A 82 9.21 1.67 -13.31
N SER A 83 9.21 1.77 -14.64
CA SER A 83 9.11 3.06 -15.34
C SER A 83 7.78 3.78 -15.09
N VAL A 84 6.71 3.00 -14.87
CA VAL A 84 5.36 3.50 -14.57
C VAL A 84 5.18 3.81 -13.08
N LEU A 85 5.73 2.99 -12.18
CA LEU A 85 5.44 3.06 -10.74
C LEU A 85 6.51 3.75 -9.91
N LEU A 86 7.80 3.70 -10.27
CA LEU A 86 8.87 4.23 -9.43
C LEU A 86 9.22 5.68 -9.79
N PRO A 87 8.93 6.66 -8.90
CA PRO A 87 9.39 8.03 -9.09
C PRO A 87 10.92 8.15 -8.88
N ARG A 88 11.52 7.23 -8.11
CA ARG A 88 12.98 7.20 -7.87
C ARG A 88 13.75 6.82 -9.13
N THR A 89 14.25 7.86 -9.80
CA THR A 89 14.98 7.74 -11.07
C THR A 89 16.24 6.88 -10.96
N LEU A 90 16.98 6.96 -9.85
CA LEU A 90 18.20 6.17 -9.64
C LEU A 90 17.91 4.66 -9.59
N LEU A 91 16.84 4.27 -8.92
CA LEU A 91 16.46 2.86 -8.79
C LEU A 91 16.00 2.29 -10.14
N ASN A 92 15.17 3.05 -10.86
CA ASN A 92 14.74 2.71 -12.21
C ASN A 92 15.94 2.60 -13.17
N ARG A 93 16.86 3.58 -13.16
CA ARG A 93 18.10 3.55 -13.95
C ARG A 93 18.97 2.34 -13.63
N ALA A 94 19.21 2.06 -12.35
CA ALA A 94 20.04 0.93 -11.92
C ALA A 94 19.46 -0.41 -12.41
N TYR A 95 18.14 -0.58 -12.31
CA TYR A 95 17.48 -1.80 -12.79
C TYR A 95 17.57 -1.95 -14.32
N VAL A 96 17.35 -0.87 -15.07
CA VAL A 96 17.47 -0.90 -16.54
C VAL A 96 18.91 -1.18 -16.99
N ILE A 97 19.91 -0.58 -16.31
CA ILE A 97 21.32 -0.87 -16.57
C ILE A 97 21.63 -2.34 -16.29
N LEU A 98 21.09 -2.90 -15.21
CA LEU A 98 21.24 -4.31 -14.87
C LEU A 98 20.64 -5.23 -15.95
N LEU A 99 19.43 -4.91 -16.43
CA LEU A 99 18.80 -5.64 -17.54
C LEU A 99 19.60 -5.55 -18.84
N ALA A 100 20.11 -4.36 -19.18
CA ALA A 100 20.93 -4.17 -20.37
C ALA A 100 22.27 -4.94 -20.25
N ALA A 101 22.88 -4.93 -19.06
CA ALA A 101 24.07 -5.73 -18.77
C ALA A 101 23.75 -7.22 -18.94
N ASN A 102 22.60 -7.69 -18.43
CA ASN A 102 22.17 -9.07 -18.59
C ASN A 102 22.07 -9.49 -20.06
N CYS A 103 21.44 -8.65 -20.89
CA CYS A 103 21.34 -8.84 -22.34
C CYS A 103 22.70 -8.90 -23.06
N TRP A 104 23.75 -8.32 -22.48
CA TRP A 104 25.10 -8.28 -23.08
C TRP A 104 26.05 -9.34 -22.52
N THR A 105 25.70 -9.99 -21.42
CA THR A 105 26.55 -10.96 -20.73
C THR A 105 26.99 -12.10 -21.64
N SER A 106 26.07 -12.66 -22.43
CA SER A 106 26.33 -13.77 -23.35
C SER A 106 27.26 -13.37 -24.51
N ILE A 107 27.09 -12.17 -25.07
CA ILE A 107 27.96 -11.62 -26.13
C ILE A 107 29.38 -11.38 -25.60
N VAL A 108 29.51 -10.78 -24.40
CA VAL A 108 30.80 -10.47 -23.79
C VAL A 108 31.54 -11.74 -23.39
N ALA A 109 30.84 -12.73 -22.83
CA ALA A 109 31.41 -14.03 -22.47
C ALA A 109 31.93 -14.79 -23.71
N ASP A 110 31.22 -14.71 -24.84
CA ASP A 110 31.62 -15.31 -26.11
C ASP A 110 32.82 -14.61 -26.77
N SER A 111 32.98 -13.30 -26.57
CA SER A 111 33.97 -12.47 -27.29
C SER A 111 35.27 -12.21 -26.51
N VAL A 112 35.22 -12.05 -25.19
CA VAL A 112 36.35 -11.51 -24.40
C VAL A 112 37.14 -12.58 -23.64
N PHE A 113 36.47 -13.60 -23.08
CA PHE A 113 37.10 -14.42 -22.02
C PHE A 113 37.55 -15.82 -22.44
N PHE A 114 36.84 -16.52 -23.35
CA PHE A 114 37.00 -17.98 -23.48
C PHE A 114 36.97 -18.55 -24.90
N GLY A 115 37.52 -17.85 -25.90
CA GLY A 115 37.62 -18.38 -27.27
C GLY A 115 38.33 -19.74 -27.44
N ARG A 116 38.89 -20.33 -26.37
CA ARG A 116 39.58 -21.64 -26.37
C ARG A 116 39.11 -22.67 -25.32
N ASP A 117 38.29 -22.31 -24.32
CA ASP A 117 37.85 -23.24 -23.25
C ASP A 117 36.32 -23.21 -23.07
N GLU A 118 35.65 -24.19 -23.66
CA GLU A 118 34.19 -24.34 -23.69
C GLU A 118 33.58 -24.53 -22.28
N ALA A 119 34.26 -25.26 -21.39
CA ALA A 119 33.73 -25.56 -20.07
C ALA A 119 33.73 -24.33 -19.16
N ARG A 120 34.82 -23.55 -19.19
CA ARG A 120 34.91 -22.27 -18.46
C ARG A 120 33.95 -21.22 -19.00
N ARG A 121 33.72 -21.18 -20.32
CA ARG A 121 32.71 -20.30 -20.93
C ARG A 121 31.32 -20.58 -20.36
N ARG A 122 30.87 -21.84 -20.45
CA ARG A 122 29.55 -22.28 -19.97
C ARG A 122 29.37 -22.03 -18.48
N PHE A 123 30.39 -22.31 -17.67
CA PHE A 123 30.35 -22.04 -16.24
C PHE A 123 30.22 -20.54 -15.93
N THR A 124 31.01 -19.70 -16.61
CA THR A 124 31.00 -18.25 -16.41
C THR A 124 29.66 -17.63 -16.80
N CYS A 125 29.06 -18.06 -17.92
CA CYS A 125 27.73 -17.60 -18.31
C CYS A 125 26.68 -17.91 -17.23
N ILE A 126 26.64 -19.15 -16.72
CA ILE A 126 25.67 -19.56 -15.67
C ILE A 126 25.84 -18.75 -14.38
N VAL A 127 27.08 -18.48 -13.98
CA VAL A 127 27.36 -17.74 -12.74
C VAL A 127 26.98 -16.27 -12.89
N LEU A 128 27.39 -15.62 -13.99
CA LEU A 128 27.06 -14.20 -14.22
C LEU A 128 25.57 -13.99 -14.38
N ASP A 129 24.91 -14.83 -15.19
CA ASP A 129 23.45 -14.88 -15.36
C ASP A 129 22.75 -15.02 -13.99
N GLY A 130 23.13 -16.04 -13.20
CA GLY A 130 22.56 -16.25 -11.88
C GLY A 130 22.78 -15.09 -10.89
N MET A 131 23.91 -14.38 -10.96
CA MET A 131 24.17 -13.21 -10.12
C MET A 131 23.32 -12.01 -10.54
N LEU A 132 23.22 -11.74 -11.85
CA LEU A 132 22.42 -10.65 -12.39
C LEU A 132 20.93 -10.87 -12.12
N ASP A 133 20.46 -12.11 -12.28
CA ASP A 133 19.12 -12.55 -11.93
C ASP A 133 18.79 -12.30 -10.46
N LEU A 134 19.68 -12.72 -9.55
CA LEU A 134 19.50 -12.53 -8.12
C LEU A 134 19.41 -11.04 -7.77
N MET A 135 20.30 -10.24 -8.36
CA MET A 135 20.29 -8.80 -8.16
C MET A 135 19.01 -8.16 -8.70
N ALA A 136 18.53 -8.56 -9.89
CA ALA A 136 17.31 -8.03 -10.47
C ALA A 136 16.09 -8.41 -9.61
N CYS A 137 16.07 -9.63 -9.10
CA CYS A 137 14.93 -10.17 -8.37
C CYS A 137 14.81 -9.69 -6.92
N MET A 138 15.92 -9.30 -6.27
CA MET A 138 15.91 -8.96 -4.84
C MET A 138 16.31 -7.52 -4.53
N SER A 139 17.17 -6.89 -5.33
CA SER A 139 17.77 -5.60 -4.94
C SER A 139 16.72 -4.51 -4.83
N VAL A 140 15.71 -4.51 -5.70
CA VAL A 140 14.69 -3.47 -5.70
C VAL A 140 13.76 -3.60 -4.50
N GLN A 141 13.27 -4.80 -4.19
CA GLN A 141 12.36 -4.98 -3.05
C GLN A 141 13.10 -4.74 -1.73
N LEU A 142 14.35 -5.20 -1.60
CA LEU A 142 15.16 -4.96 -0.41
C LEU A 142 15.46 -3.47 -0.23
N LEU A 143 15.80 -2.75 -1.30
CA LEU A 143 16.05 -1.31 -1.22
C LEU A 143 14.78 -0.55 -0.85
N VAL A 144 13.63 -0.89 -1.44
CA VAL A 144 12.34 -0.30 -1.07
C VAL A 144 12.09 -0.54 0.42
N MET A 145 12.16 -1.79 0.90
CA MET A 145 11.95 -2.11 2.32
C MET A 145 12.92 -1.35 3.25
N ALA A 146 14.19 -1.23 2.87
CA ALA A 146 15.20 -0.52 3.66
C ALA A 146 14.87 0.98 3.83
N ASN A 147 14.12 1.59 2.92
CA ASN A 147 13.72 2.99 3.04
C ASN A 147 12.55 3.19 4.03
N TYR A 148 11.70 2.19 4.25
CA TYR A 148 10.51 2.31 5.13
C TYR A 148 10.70 1.64 6.50
N VAL A 149 11.82 0.94 6.72
CA VAL A 149 12.06 0.25 8.00
C VAL A 149 12.18 1.22 9.18
N GLY A 150 12.64 2.45 8.94
CA GLY A 150 12.76 3.49 9.97
C GLY A 150 11.41 4.07 10.40
N ASP A 151 10.44 4.11 9.48
CA ASP A 151 9.10 4.65 9.71
C ASP A 151 8.13 3.60 10.30
N TYR A 152 8.51 2.32 10.24
CA TYR A 152 7.70 1.22 10.75
C TYR A 152 7.74 1.17 12.28
N ASN A 153 6.57 1.21 12.91
CA ASN A 153 6.42 1.12 14.35
C ASN A 153 6.08 -0.33 14.79
N PRO A 154 7.00 -1.04 15.47
CA PRO A 154 6.77 -2.42 15.90
C PRO A 154 5.63 -2.58 16.92
N SER A 155 5.32 -1.54 17.69
CA SER A 155 4.25 -1.55 18.68
C SER A 155 2.86 -1.46 18.04
N LEU A 156 2.77 -0.79 16.89
CA LEU A 156 1.52 -0.66 16.11
C LEU A 156 1.34 -1.77 15.07
N TYR A 157 2.37 -2.60 14.84
CA TYR A 157 2.44 -3.54 13.72
C TYR A 157 2.20 -2.87 12.35
N GLY A 158 2.61 -1.61 12.21
CA GLY A 158 2.28 -0.77 11.07
C GLY A 158 3.03 0.56 11.10
N PHE A 159 2.55 1.50 10.28
CA PHE A 159 3.01 2.88 10.28
C PHE A 159 2.15 3.72 11.22
N ASP A 160 2.72 4.80 11.75
CA ASP A 160 1.96 5.77 12.53
C ASP A 160 0.78 6.33 11.71
N GLU A 161 -0.34 6.67 12.34
CA GLU A 161 -1.51 7.19 11.61
C GLU A 161 -1.20 8.57 10.98
N THR A 162 -0.36 9.40 11.61
CA THR A 162 -0.09 10.76 11.13
C THR A 162 0.69 10.78 9.81
N ILE A 163 1.58 9.81 9.58
CA ILE A 163 2.40 9.77 8.35
C ILE A 163 1.54 9.54 7.09
N TRP A 164 0.34 8.98 7.25
CA TRP A 164 -0.62 8.82 6.16
C TRP A 164 -1.24 10.14 5.68
N TYR A 165 -0.97 11.25 6.39
CA TYR A 165 -1.34 12.58 5.97
C TYR A 165 -0.22 13.30 5.20
N ASP A 166 0.99 12.76 5.15
CA ASP A 166 2.03 13.27 4.25
C ASP A 166 1.77 12.77 2.82
N ASP A 167 1.24 13.66 1.97
CA ASP A 167 0.86 13.34 0.60
C ASP A 167 2.04 12.83 -0.23
N GLU A 168 3.25 13.38 -0.03
CA GLU A 168 4.45 12.94 -0.74
C GLU A 168 4.94 11.58 -0.23
N TRP A 169 4.83 11.31 1.07
CA TRP A 169 5.17 10.01 1.61
C TRP A 169 4.17 8.95 1.14
N VAL A 170 2.86 9.21 1.22
CA VAL A 170 1.80 8.26 0.84
C VAL A 170 1.86 7.92 -0.64
N ALA A 171 1.92 8.92 -1.52
CA ALA A 171 2.00 8.65 -2.95
C ALA A 171 3.28 7.87 -3.33
N ARG A 172 4.38 8.05 -2.59
CA ARG A 172 5.61 7.28 -2.79
C ARG A 172 5.46 5.85 -2.27
N ALA A 173 4.97 5.70 -1.04
CA ALA A 173 4.78 4.42 -0.38
C ALA A 173 3.81 3.52 -1.17
N LEU A 174 2.65 4.04 -1.58
CA LEU A 174 1.65 3.26 -2.32
C LEU A 174 2.18 2.79 -3.69
N ASN A 175 3.01 3.59 -4.35
CA ASN A 175 3.65 3.20 -5.60
C ASN A 175 4.77 2.17 -5.41
N GLU A 176 5.65 2.40 -4.44
CA GLU A 176 6.79 1.53 -4.19
C GLU A 176 6.36 0.20 -3.55
N PHE A 177 5.33 0.19 -2.69
CA PHE A 177 4.80 -1.04 -2.09
C PHE A 177 4.23 -1.98 -3.13
N ARG A 178 3.65 -1.48 -4.23
CA ARG A 178 3.23 -2.33 -5.36
C ARG A 178 4.41 -3.14 -5.92
N MET A 179 5.64 -2.67 -5.83
CA MET A 179 6.81 -3.43 -6.25
C MET A 179 7.17 -4.56 -5.28
N VAL A 180 6.82 -4.40 -4.00
CA VAL A 180 7.10 -5.38 -2.94
C VAL A 180 6.02 -6.44 -2.86
N VAL A 181 4.75 -6.01 -2.80
CA VAL A 181 3.61 -6.93 -2.71
C VAL A 181 3.24 -7.52 -4.07
N VAL A 182 2.64 -8.69 -4.04
CA VAL A 182 2.09 -9.33 -5.25
C VAL A 182 0.78 -8.63 -5.60
N VAL A 183 0.76 -7.90 -6.72
CA VAL A 183 -0.43 -7.13 -7.14
C VAL A 183 -1.32 -7.87 -8.13
N SER A 184 -0.83 -8.95 -8.74
CA SER A 184 -1.56 -9.69 -9.76
C SER A 184 -1.08 -11.14 -9.87
N TRP A 185 -1.88 -11.98 -10.52
CA TRP A 185 -1.48 -13.36 -10.86
C TRP A 185 -0.29 -13.40 -11.80
N SER A 186 -0.17 -12.45 -12.73
CA SER A 186 0.99 -12.37 -13.62
C SER A 186 2.28 -12.02 -12.86
N ASP A 187 2.20 -11.13 -11.87
CA ASP A 187 3.32 -10.80 -10.98
C ASP A 187 3.73 -12.02 -10.15
N LEU A 188 2.75 -12.74 -9.59
CA LEU A 188 3.03 -13.96 -8.82
C LEU A 188 3.73 -15.03 -9.66
N VAL A 189 3.23 -15.27 -10.87
CA VAL A 189 3.81 -16.25 -11.80
C VAL A 189 5.24 -15.84 -12.17
N SER A 190 5.46 -14.57 -12.51
CA SER A 190 6.77 -14.03 -12.84
C SER A 190 7.78 -14.28 -11.70
N ARG A 191 7.45 -13.89 -10.47
CA ARG A 191 8.33 -14.08 -9.29
C ARG A 191 8.60 -15.55 -8.98
N THR A 192 7.61 -16.41 -9.20
CA THR A 192 7.75 -17.86 -9.01
C THR A 192 8.73 -18.45 -10.03
N ILE A 193 8.63 -18.04 -11.29
CA ILE A 193 9.53 -18.48 -12.37
C ILE A 193 10.98 -18.08 -12.04
N PHE A 194 11.21 -16.82 -11.63
CA PHE A 194 12.55 -16.36 -11.22
C PHE A 194 13.11 -17.15 -10.05
N SER A 195 12.28 -17.38 -9.02
CA SER A 195 12.69 -18.12 -7.82
C SER A 195 13.08 -19.56 -8.15
N LEU A 196 12.30 -20.24 -9.01
CA LEU A 196 12.61 -21.59 -9.49
C LEU A 196 13.87 -21.60 -10.36
N GLY A 197 14.04 -20.61 -11.23
CA GLY A 197 15.23 -20.41 -12.06
C GLY A 197 16.49 -20.32 -11.20
N LEU A 198 16.51 -19.46 -10.18
CA LEU A 198 17.62 -19.31 -9.24
C LEU A 198 17.96 -20.62 -8.51
N VAL A 199 16.94 -21.39 -8.09
CA VAL A 199 17.15 -22.70 -7.45
C VAL A 199 17.81 -23.69 -8.42
N ILE A 200 17.36 -23.73 -9.68
CA ILE A 200 17.94 -24.60 -10.71
C ILE A 200 19.40 -24.20 -10.99
N THR A 201 19.70 -22.91 -11.13
CA THR A 201 21.06 -22.38 -11.34
C THR A 201 21.99 -22.74 -10.20
N THR A 202 21.55 -22.53 -8.95
CA THR A 202 22.35 -22.79 -7.75
C THR A 202 22.63 -24.28 -7.57
N THR A 203 21.63 -25.12 -7.80
CA THR A 203 21.79 -26.58 -7.71
C THR A 203 22.68 -27.14 -8.81
N THR A 204 22.62 -26.57 -10.02
CA THR A 204 23.50 -26.94 -11.15
C THR A 204 24.95 -26.53 -10.86
N THR A 205 25.17 -25.30 -10.39
CA THR A 205 26.50 -24.79 -10.01
C THR A 205 27.14 -25.63 -8.91
N LYS A 206 26.36 -26.00 -7.89
CA LYS A 206 26.82 -26.89 -6.80
C LYS A 206 27.25 -28.27 -7.29
N LYS A 207 26.52 -28.86 -8.25
CA LYS A 207 26.88 -30.17 -8.84
C LYS A 207 28.19 -30.10 -9.62
N VAL A 208 28.41 -29.02 -10.37
CA VAL A 208 29.65 -28.81 -11.14
C VAL A 208 30.84 -28.61 -10.20
N LEU A 209 30.72 -27.77 -9.17
CA LEU A 209 31.77 -27.52 -8.18
C LEU A 209 32.15 -28.77 -7.36
N ASN A 210 31.21 -29.70 -7.15
CA ASN A 210 31.46 -30.95 -6.45
C ASN A 210 32.03 -32.05 -7.35
N SER A 211 31.76 -32.01 -8.66
CA SER A 211 32.31 -32.98 -9.62
C SER A 211 33.83 -32.86 -9.79
N ASP A 212 34.40 -31.67 -9.52
CA ASP A 212 35.84 -31.43 -9.55
C ASP A 212 36.57 -31.93 -8.28
N LYS A 213 35.82 -32.28 -7.22
CA LYS A 213 36.39 -32.77 -5.95
C LYS A 213 36.48 -34.29 -5.84
N THR A 214 35.82 -35.02 -6.73
CA THR A 214 35.96 -36.47 -6.84
C THR A 214 37.03 -36.79 -7.89
N GLY A 215 38.24 -37.12 -7.42
CA GLY A 215 39.28 -37.71 -8.27
C GLY A 215 38.82 -39.01 -8.94
N PRO A 216 39.57 -39.54 -9.93
CA PRO A 216 39.15 -40.67 -10.73
C PRO A 216 38.98 -41.92 -9.84
N THR A 217 37.75 -42.39 -9.68
CA THR A 217 37.49 -43.72 -9.09
C THR A 217 37.81 -44.80 -10.11
N PRO A 218 38.45 -45.93 -9.70
CA PRO A 218 38.86 -46.97 -10.63
C PRO A 218 37.66 -47.67 -11.25
N VAL A 219 37.83 -48.04 -12.51
CA VAL A 219 36.95 -48.91 -13.29
C VAL A 219 36.83 -50.26 -12.60
N GLU A 220 35.62 -50.65 -12.20
CA GLU A 220 35.26 -52.05 -11.95
C GLU A 220 34.64 -52.62 -13.24
N GLU A 221 35.37 -53.54 -13.86
CA GLU A 221 34.91 -54.38 -14.98
C GLU A 221 33.94 -55.46 -14.47
N MET A 222 32.74 -55.52 -15.06
CA MET A 222 32.04 -56.73 -15.54
C MET A 222 30.73 -56.22 -16.19
N SER A 223 30.34 -56.46 -17.44
CA SER A 223 30.41 -57.65 -18.29
C SER A 223 29.98 -57.26 -19.73
N GLN A 224 30.42 -58.05 -20.71
CA GLN A 224 30.45 -57.80 -22.17
C GLN A 224 29.09 -57.47 -22.84
N PRO A 225 29.06 -56.61 -23.89
CA PRO A 225 27.94 -56.55 -24.83
C PRO A 225 28.13 -57.52 -26.01
N GLN A 226 27.09 -58.30 -26.25
CA GLN A 226 26.93 -59.20 -27.38
C GLN A 226 26.86 -58.39 -28.70
N LYS A 227 27.67 -58.78 -29.69
CA LYS A 227 27.67 -58.21 -31.04
C LYS A 227 26.35 -58.49 -31.75
N THR A 228 25.68 -57.45 -32.26
CA THR A 228 24.84 -57.57 -33.46
C THR A 228 24.75 -56.27 -34.28
N LYS A 229 25.24 -56.39 -35.52
CA LYS A 229 24.88 -55.72 -36.77
C LYS A 229 24.88 -54.18 -36.80
N THR A 230 26.00 -53.68 -37.32
CA THR A 230 26.18 -52.41 -38.04
C THR A 230 24.98 -52.13 -38.93
N SER A 231 24.20 -51.11 -38.56
CA SER A 231 23.04 -50.62 -39.30
C SER A 231 23.51 -49.55 -40.29
N TYR A 232 22.97 -49.62 -41.51
CA TYR A 232 23.05 -48.61 -42.58
C TYR A 232 22.86 -47.14 -42.12
N PHE A 233 22.37 -46.91 -40.90
CA PHE A 233 22.20 -45.59 -40.27
C PHE A 233 23.52 -44.88 -39.85
N GLU A 234 24.61 -45.59 -39.57
CA GLU A 234 25.89 -44.93 -39.18
C GLU A 234 26.56 -44.21 -40.36
N THR A 235 26.37 -44.72 -41.58
CA THR A 235 26.89 -44.12 -42.82
C THR A 235 26.02 -42.95 -43.30
N LEU A 236 24.73 -42.91 -42.94
CA LEU A 236 23.85 -41.76 -43.22
C LEU A 236 24.03 -40.62 -42.21
N ALA A 237 24.34 -40.94 -40.94
CA ALA A 237 24.56 -39.99 -39.86
C ALA A 237 25.86 -39.19 -39.98
N THR A 238 26.87 -39.72 -40.68
CA THR A 238 28.17 -39.06 -40.88
C THR A 238 28.12 -37.98 -41.96
N ASN A 239 27.26 -38.13 -42.98
CA ASN A 239 27.06 -37.10 -44.02
C ASN A 239 26.12 -35.95 -43.58
N PHE A 240 25.29 -36.15 -42.54
CA PHE A 240 24.43 -35.10 -41.97
C PHE A 240 25.06 -34.31 -40.81
N LYS A 241 26.19 -34.77 -40.27
CA LYS A 241 26.88 -34.17 -39.10
C LYS A 241 27.48 -32.80 -39.38
N TRP A 242 27.85 -32.51 -40.63
CA TRP A 242 28.47 -31.23 -41.01
C TRP A 242 27.44 -30.12 -41.31
N LEU A 243 26.30 -30.48 -41.91
CA LEU A 243 25.23 -29.55 -42.32
C LEU A 243 24.40 -28.98 -41.15
N PHE A 244 24.18 -29.75 -40.08
CA PHE A 244 23.46 -29.26 -38.89
C PHE A 244 24.32 -28.34 -38.00
N SER A 245 25.62 -28.57 -37.90
CA SER A 245 26.51 -27.80 -37.01
C SER A 245 26.66 -26.32 -37.39
N ARG A 246 26.54 -25.99 -38.68
CA ARG A 246 26.68 -24.61 -39.17
C ARG A 246 25.38 -23.84 -38.94
N ARG A 247 24.22 -24.47 -39.15
CA ARG A 247 22.90 -23.86 -38.98
C ARG A 247 22.59 -23.61 -37.50
N GLU A 248 22.94 -24.54 -36.61
CA GLU A 248 22.85 -24.35 -35.14
C GLU A 248 23.75 -23.22 -34.64
N ARG A 249 25.02 -23.17 -35.06
CA ARG A 249 25.94 -22.08 -34.69
C ARG A 249 25.51 -20.71 -35.22
N ILE A 250 24.88 -20.66 -36.40
CA ILE A 250 24.30 -19.43 -36.95
C ILE A 250 23.07 -19.00 -36.12
N MET A 251 22.18 -19.93 -35.78
CA MET A 251 21.01 -19.65 -34.94
C MET A 251 21.40 -19.16 -33.54
N LEU A 252 22.41 -19.78 -32.92
CA LEU A 252 22.98 -19.38 -31.64
C LEU A 252 23.54 -17.95 -31.67
N ARG A 253 24.37 -17.64 -32.67
CA ARG A 253 24.89 -16.27 -32.85
C ARG A 253 23.78 -15.27 -33.13
N ALA A 254 22.77 -15.64 -33.92
CA ALA A 254 21.61 -14.79 -34.17
C ALA A 254 20.82 -14.51 -32.89
N ALA A 255 20.64 -15.51 -32.02
CA ALA A 255 20.00 -15.34 -30.72
C ALA A 255 20.79 -14.39 -29.82
N HIS A 256 22.11 -14.59 -29.64
CA HIS A 256 22.94 -13.68 -28.85
C HIS A 256 22.92 -12.25 -29.40
N ILE A 257 23.03 -12.06 -30.72
CA ILE A 257 22.90 -10.73 -31.34
C ILE A 257 21.53 -10.12 -31.06
N SER A 258 20.45 -10.91 -31.09
CA SER A 258 19.11 -10.42 -30.80
C SER A 258 18.96 -9.89 -29.37
N PHE A 259 19.56 -10.56 -28.38
CA PHE A 259 19.63 -10.05 -27.00
C PHE A 259 20.45 -8.76 -26.92
N GLY A 260 21.59 -8.70 -27.61
CA GLY A 260 22.40 -7.49 -27.70
C GLY A 260 21.62 -6.28 -28.23
N VAL A 261 20.89 -6.49 -29.32
CA VAL A 261 20.00 -5.49 -29.91
C VAL A 261 18.88 -5.13 -28.93
N TRP A 262 18.28 -6.10 -28.24
CA TRP A 262 17.24 -5.84 -27.25
C TRP A 262 17.74 -4.94 -26.11
N GLY A 263 18.95 -5.19 -25.59
CA GLY A 263 19.58 -4.34 -24.59
C GLY A 263 19.73 -2.87 -25.05
N VAL A 264 20.10 -2.67 -26.32
CA VAL A 264 20.16 -1.33 -26.94
C VAL A 264 18.78 -0.71 -27.06
N VAL A 265 17.77 -1.47 -27.47
CA VAL A 265 16.37 -1.00 -27.57
C VAL A 265 15.84 -0.55 -26.21
N ILE A 266 16.03 -1.35 -25.16
CA ILE A 266 15.60 -1.04 -23.80
C ILE A 266 16.29 0.22 -23.27
N LEU A 267 17.60 0.35 -23.48
CA LEU A 267 18.32 1.59 -23.12
C LEU A 267 17.79 2.79 -23.91
N GLY A 268 17.55 2.64 -25.21
CA GLY A 268 16.96 3.70 -26.04
C GLY A 268 15.60 4.15 -25.54
N LEU A 269 14.71 3.21 -25.21
CA LEU A 269 13.39 3.50 -24.63
C LEU A 269 13.50 4.21 -23.28
N HIS A 270 14.42 3.78 -22.41
CA HIS A 270 14.64 4.42 -21.11
C HIS A 270 15.26 5.81 -21.22
N ILE A 271 16.19 6.02 -22.17
CA ILE A 271 16.76 7.35 -22.46
C ILE A 271 15.67 8.27 -22.99
N HIS A 272 14.87 7.83 -23.96
CA HIS A 272 13.73 8.59 -24.49
C HIS A 272 12.79 9.01 -23.36
N ALA A 273 12.39 8.08 -22.49
CA ALA A 273 11.55 8.39 -21.34
C ALA A 273 12.25 9.37 -20.36
N SER A 274 13.55 9.20 -20.12
CA SER A 274 14.35 10.04 -19.23
C SER A 274 14.60 11.46 -19.76
N MET A 275 14.42 11.69 -21.06
CA MET A 275 14.55 13.01 -21.68
C MET A 275 13.33 13.91 -21.43
N GLN A 276 12.22 13.37 -20.92
CA GLN A 276 11.06 14.19 -20.60
C GLN A 276 11.39 15.25 -19.55
N PRO A 277 10.93 16.51 -19.73
CA PRO A 277 11.20 17.59 -18.81
C PRO A 277 10.59 17.31 -17.43
N THR A 278 11.28 17.77 -16.39
CA THR A 278 10.75 17.75 -15.02
C THR A 278 9.82 18.93 -14.82
N LEU A 279 8.56 18.66 -14.49
CA LEU A 279 7.55 19.69 -14.28
C LEU A 279 7.48 20.06 -12.78
N PRO A 280 7.52 21.36 -12.41
CA PRO A 280 7.47 21.78 -11.00
C PRO A 280 6.17 21.41 -10.28
N GLN A 281 5.05 21.32 -11.01
CA GLN A 281 3.74 20.92 -10.52
C GLN A 281 3.57 19.40 -10.37
N CYS A 282 4.57 18.60 -10.80
CA CYS A 282 4.56 17.15 -10.64
C CYS A 282 5.48 16.73 -9.51
N PHE A 283 4.97 16.78 -8.27
CA PHE A 283 5.73 16.42 -7.07
C PHE A 283 6.24 14.98 -7.12
N MET A 284 5.49 14.09 -7.78
CA MET A 284 5.99 12.77 -8.19
C MET A 284 5.74 12.49 -9.65
N GLN A 285 6.75 12.78 -10.46
CA GLN A 285 6.79 12.44 -11.87
C GLN A 285 7.33 11.03 -12.09
N VAL A 286 6.62 10.25 -12.89
CA VAL A 286 7.02 8.93 -13.39
C VAL A 286 7.33 9.03 -14.88
N ARG A 287 8.07 8.05 -15.42
CA ARG A 287 8.59 8.10 -16.79
C ARG A 287 8.33 6.81 -17.53
N PRO A 288 7.05 6.51 -17.83
CA PRO A 288 6.69 5.33 -18.60
C PRO A 288 7.32 5.37 -19.99
N TRP A 289 7.77 4.20 -20.47
CA TRP A 289 8.30 4.11 -21.83
C TRP A 289 7.21 4.40 -22.86
N THR A 290 7.61 4.89 -24.03
CA THR A 290 6.75 5.17 -25.19
C THR A 290 5.72 6.30 -25.03
N VAL A 291 5.64 6.93 -23.86
CA VAL A 291 4.76 8.09 -23.63
C VAL A 291 5.47 9.39 -24.04
N SER A 292 4.73 10.30 -24.67
CA SER A 292 5.24 11.60 -25.13
C SER A 292 4.97 12.74 -24.14
N ARG A 293 3.88 12.66 -23.36
CA ARG A 293 3.52 13.65 -22.34
C ARG A 293 4.08 13.24 -20.98
N ALA A 294 4.28 14.22 -20.10
CA ALA A 294 4.70 13.97 -18.73
C ALA A 294 3.59 13.21 -17.97
N SER A 295 3.98 12.20 -17.20
CA SER A 295 3.08 11.41 -16.36
C SER A 295 3.35 11.71 -14.89
N CYS A 296 2.33 12.09 -14.15
CA CYS A 296 2.47 12.61 -12.80
C CYS A 296 1.51 11.89 -11.88
N TYR A 297 2.04 11.18 -10.89
CA TYR A 297 1.23 10.44 -9.94
C TYR A 297 0.61 11.36 -8.89
N LEU A 298 1.46 12.21 -8.29
CA LEU A 298 1.06 13.29 -7.39
C LEU A 298 1.26 14.62 -8.11
N VAL A 299 0.16 15.33 -8.33
CA VAL A 299 0.16 16.68 -8.87
C VAL A 299 -0.07 17.67 -7.73
N GLY A 300 0.75 18.72 -7.74
CA GLY A 300 0.70 19.80 -6.78
C GLY A 300 0.40 21.13 -7.45
N LEU A 301 -0.63 21.82 -6.97
CA LEU A 301 -0.92 23.22 -7.31
C LEU A 301 -0.62 24.08 -6.09
N ASP A 302 0.57 24.69 -6.08
CA ASP A 302 0.98 25.61 -5.02
C ASP A 302 0.98 27.04 -5.56
N CYS A 303 -0.14 27.74 -5.34
CA CYS A 303 -0.35 29.07 -5.90
C CYS A 303 0.67 30.09 -5.38
N HIS A 304 1.10 29.97 -4.12
CA HIS A 304 2.13 30.82 -3.55
C HIS A 304 3.50 30.61 -4.20
N LYS A 305 3.92 29.35 -4.41
CA LYS A 305 5.19 29.03 -5.06
C LYS A 305 5.19 29.37 -6.56
N LEU A 306 4.05 29.22 -7.22
CA LEU A 306 3.88 29.49 -8.64
C LEU A 306 3.64 30.98 -8.94
N GLY A 307 3.28 31.79 -7.93
CA GLY A 307 2.98 33.20 -8.10
C GLY A 307 1.67 33.47 -8.85
N ILE A 308 0.68 32.57 -8.72
CA ILE A 308 -0.65 32.65 -9.35
C ILE A 308 -1.75 32.79 -8.27
N SER A 309 -2.93 33.27 -8.65
CA SER A 309 -4.06 33.47 -7.74
C SER A 309 -4.93 32.20 -7.53
N GLY A 310 -4.91 31.28 -8.50
CA GLY A 310 -5.80 30.11 -8.54
C GLY A 310 -7.03 30.30 -9.43
N GLU A 311 -7.06 31.36 -10.25
CA GLU A 311 -8.09 31.57 -11.28
C GLU A 311 -8.14 30.42 -12.30
N LYS A 312 -9.32 30.16 -12.86
CA LYS A 312 -9.58 29.00 -13.72
C LYS A 312 -8.55 28.85 -14.85
N ASN A 313 -8.21 29.95 -15.53
CA ASN A 313 -7.30 29.95 -16.68
C ASN A 313 -5.86 29.59 -16.28
N ASP A 314 -5.38 30.09 -15.14
CA ASP A 314 -4.03 29.80 -14.65
C ASP A 314 -3.91 28.33 -14.26
N VAL A 315 -4.93 27.80 -13.55
CA VAL A 315 -4.96 26.39 -13.16
C VAL A 315 -5.05 25.48 -14.39
N GLU A 316 -5.90 25.82 -15.36
CA GLU A 316 -6.04 25.05 -16.59
C GLU A 316 -4.75 25.05 -17.43
N MET A 317 -4.05 26.18 -17.50
CA MET A 317 -2.74 26.27 -18.16
C MET A 317 -1.75 25.29 -17.52
N MET A 318 -1.62 25.30 -16.19
CA MET A 318 -0.70 24.43 -15.46
C MET A 318 -1.05 22.94 -15.59
N TRP A 319 -2.34 22.60 -15.53
CA TRP A 319 -2.82 21.22 -15.63
C TRP A 319 -2.84 20.69 -17.07
N SER A 320 -2.72 21.55 -18.07
CA SER A 320 -2.60 21.16 -19.48
C SER A 320 -1.21 20.66 -19.89
N GLU A 321 -0.19 20.77 -19.04
CA GLU A 321 1.19 20.38 -19.40
C GLU A 321 1.46 18.87 -19.26
N PHE A 322 0.66 18.16 -18.48
CA PHE A 322 0.82 16.72 -18.21
C PHE A 322 -0.41 15.90 -18.60
N ASP A 323 -0.26 14.58 -18.60
CA ASP A 323 -1.37 13.65 -18.84
C ASP A 323 -2.22 13.47 -17.58
N ALA A 324 -3.39 14.12 -17.57
CA ALA A 324 -4.37 14.07 -16.49
C ALA A 324 -4.81 12.65 -16.11
N SER A 325 -4.83 11.70 -17.05
CA SER A 325 -5.26 10.32 -16.79
C SER A 325 -4.29 9.55 -15.86
N THR A 326 -3.06 10.05 -15.72
CA THR A 326 -2.02 9.43 -14.88
C THR A 326 -2.04 9.91 -13.42
N VAL A 327 -2.82 10.94 -13.12
CA VAL A 327 -2.88 11.55 -11.79
C VAL A 327 -3.73 10.70 -10.86
N VAL A 328 -3.16 10.38 -9.70
CA VAL A 328 -3.81 9.58 -8.65
C VAL A 328 -4.10 10.41 -7.41
N GLN A 329 -3.23 11.37 -7.07
CA GLN A 329 -3.46 12.32 -6.00
C GLN A 329 -3.25 13.75 -6.46
N LEU A 330 -4.12 14.64 -5.98
CA LEU A 330 -4.07 16.07 -6.25
C LEU A 330 -3.94 16.83 -4.93
N LEU A 331 -2.88 17.62 -4.80
CA LEU A 331 -2.61 18.49 -3.65
C LEU A 331 -2.70 19.95 -4.10
N ILE A 332 -3.70 20.67 -3.62
CA ILE A 332 -3.90 22.10 -3.89
C ILE A 332 -3.60 22.88 -2.62
N ARG A 333 -2.73 23.88 -2.70
CA ARG A 333 -2.34 24.69 -1.54
C ARG A 333 -2.14 26.17 -1.86
N HIS A 334 -2.45 26.99 -0.85
CA HIS A 334 -2.16 28.42 -0.81
C HIS A 334 -2.78 29.25 -1.94
N CYS A 335 -3.93 28.82 -2.46
CA CYS A 335 -4.62 29.57 -3.51
C CYS A 335 -5.55 30.62 -2.86
N PRO A 336 -5.30 31.93 -3.08
CA PRO A 336 -6.15 32.98 -2.51
C PRO A 336 -7.55 33.03 -3.12
N GLY A 337 -7.76 32.48 -4.32
CA GLY A 337 -9.07 32.35 -4.94
C GLY A 337 -9.13 31.22 -5.94
N LEU A 338 -9.27 29.98 -5.46
CA LEU A 338 -9.35 28.79 -6.31
C LEU A 338 -10.68 28.75 -7.06
N GLU A 339 -10.58 28.68 -8.38
CA GLU A 339 -11.66 28.36 -9.30
C GLU A 339 -11.37 27.01 -9.97
N MET A 340 -12.14 25.98 -9.63
CA MET A 340 -11.87 24.63 -10.11
C MET A 340 -12.18 24.49 -11.61
N PRO A 341 -11.18 24.16 -12.46
CA PRO A 341 -11.39 24.05 -13.90
C PRO A 341 -11.98 22.70 -14.33
N GLU A 342 -12.60 22.70 -15.51
CA GLU A 342 -13.28 21.53 -16.12
C GLU A 342 -12.33 20.39 -16.47
N ILE A 343 -11.04 20.71 -16.68
CA ILE A 343 -10.01 19.71 -16.95
C ILE A 343 -9.91 18.66 -15.83
N LEU A 344 -10.38 18.96 -14.60
CA LEU A 344 -10.50 17.99 -13.51
C LEU A 344 -11.24 16.71 -13.94
N THR A 345 -12.27 16.83 -14.79
CA THR A 345 -13.04 15.69 -15.32
C THR A 345 -12.21 14.68 -16.11
N LYS A 346 -11.01 15.07 -16.58
CA LYS A 346 -10.08 14.18 -17.31
C LYS A 346 -9.19 13.36 -16.38
N PHE A 347 -9.25 13.57 -15.07
CA PHE A 347 -8.41 12.91 -14.08
C PHE A 347 -9.02 11.55 -13.72
N SER A 348 -9.09 10.65 -14.70
CA SER A 348 -9.79 9.36 -14.57
C SER A 348 -9.18 8.39 -13.57
N GLY A 349 -7.91 8.56 -13.23
CA GLY A 349 -7.18 7.76 -12.24
C GLY A 349 -7.22 8.35 -10.83
N LEU A 350 -7.94 9.45 -10.62
CA LEU A 350 -7.92 10.19 -9.36
C LEU A 350 -8.48 9.33 -8.22
N HIS A 351 -7.72 9.30 -7.13
CA HIS A 351 -8.03 8.55 -5.92
C HIS A 351 -8.24 9.48 -4.73
N GLY A 352 -7.51 10.60 -4.66
CA GLY A 352 -7.68 11.56 -3.58
C GLY A 352 -7.39 13.00 -3.97
N ILE A 353 -8.08 13.93 -3.31
CA ILE A 353 -7.86 15.37 -3.41
C ILE A 353 -7.64 15.90 -2.00
N LYS A 354 -6.53 16.62 -1.80
CA LYS A 354 -6.31 17.46 -0.62
C LYS A 354 -6.29 18.93 -1.04
N VAL A 355 -7.07 19.75 -0.36
CA VAL A 355 -7.05 21.21 -0.46
C VAL A 355 -6.63 21.76 0.89
N TYR A 356 -5.51 22.48 0.92
CA TYR A 356 -4.92 23.02 2.13
C TYR A 356 -4.78 24.54 2.05
N ASN A 357 -5.15 25.26 3.12
CA ASN A 357 -4.96 26.71 3.27
C ASN A 357 -5.29 27.49 1.99
N THR A 358 -6.53 27.36 1.53
CA THR A 358 -6.99 27.84 0.21
C THR A 358 -8.40 28.40 0.34
N THR A 359 -8.70 29.47 -0.38
CA THR A 359 -10.07 29.99 -0.49
C THR A 359 -10.69 29.46 -1.77
N ILE A 360 -11.77 28.67 -1.67
CA ILE A 360 -12.51 28.14 -2.81
C ILE A 360 -13.58 29.17 -3.19
N MET A 361 -13.31 29.90 -4.27
CA MET A 361 -14.23 30.89 -4.84
C MET A 361 -15.29 30.23 -5.70
N GLN A 362 -14.89 29.26 -6.53
CA GLN A 362 -15.82 28.54 -7.39
C GLN A 362 -15.41 27.08 -7.56
N TRP A 363 -16.34 26.17 -7.31
CA TRP A 363 -16.24 24.78 -7.73
C TRP A 363 -17.61 24.35 -8.24
N GLY A 364 -17.81 24.57 -9.54
CA GLY A 364 -19.09 24.42 -10.21
C GLY A 364 -19.35 23.00 -10.70
N GLU A 365 -20.54 22.80 -11.28
CA GLU A 365 -21.00 21.52 -11.83
C GLU A 365 -20.11 21.01 -12.98
N SER A 366 -19.56 21.91 -13.80
CA SER A 366 -18.70 21.52 -14.92
C SER A 366 -17.37 20.88 -14.50
N ALA A 367 -16.96 21.08 -13.24
CA ALA A 367 -15.82 20.44 -12.59
C ALA A 367 -16.26 19.53 -11.44
N ALA A 368 -17.48 18.98 -11.50
CA ALA A 368 -17.98 18.12 -10.43
C ALA A 368 -17.23 16.80 -10.33
N LEU A 369 -17.07 16.32 -9.09
CA LEU A 369 -16.64 14.96 -8.84
C LEU A 369 -17.78 14.01 -9.15
N THR A 370 -17.60 13.22 -10.22
CA THR A 370 -18.54 12.19 -10.63
C THR A 370 -17.90 10.80 -10.64
N ASN A 371 -18.68 9.75 -10.44
CA ASN A 371 -18.28 8.36 -10.56
C ASN A 371 -17.92 8.01 -12.01
N SER A 372 -18.60 8.63 -12.98
CA SER A 372 -18.27 8.48 -14.40
C SER A 372 -16.86 8.97 -14.75
N ASN A 373 -16.44 10.10 -14.17
CA ASN A 373 -15.14 10.70 -14.46
C ASN A 373 -14.06 10.30 -13.45
N HIS A 374 -14.41 9.97 -12.21
CA HIS A 374 -13.48 9.65 -11.12
C HIS A 374 -13.92 8.36 -10.39
N PRO A 375 -13.95 7.20 -11.09
CA PRO A 375 -14.51 5.96 -10.55
C PRO A 375 -13.71 5.36 -9.40
N THR A 376 -12.47 5.82 -9.19
CA THR A 376 -11.55 5.32 -8.16
C THR A 376 -11.37 6.29 -6.99
N MET A 377 -12.10 7.41 -6.99
CA MET A 377 -11.97 8.46 -5.98
C MET A 377 -12.43 7.95 -4.62
N ALA A 378 -11.57 8.01 -3.61
CA ALA A 378 -11.77 7.40 -2.30
C ALA A 378 -11.63 8.39 -1.13
N SER A 379 -10.83 9.46 -1.28
CA SER A 379 -10.58 10.42 -0.20
C SER A 379 -10.67 11.89 -0.60
N LEU A 380 -11.25 12.71 0.26
CA LEU A 380 -11.35 14.16 0.11
C LEU A 380 -10.96 14.85 1.42
N TYR A 381 -9.91 15.67 1.36
CA TYR A 381 -9.43 16.44 2.51
C TYR A 381 -9.54 17.94 2.22
N LEU A 382 -10.28 18.67 3.04
CA LEU A 382 -10.36 20.13 3.03
C LEU A 382 -9.86 20.66 4.38
N ALA A 383 -8.62 21.13 4.42
CA ALA A 383 -7.97 21.60 5.65
C ALA A 383 -7.64 23.10 5.57
N GLN A 384 -8.08 23.89 6.54
CA GLN A 384 -7.88 25.35 6.54
C GLN A 384 -8.45 26.02 5.29
N VAL A 385 -9.59 25.52 4.80
CA VAL A 385 -10.23 25.99 3.59
C VAL A 385 -11.30 27.03 3.92
N ASN A 386 -11.28 28.13 3.19
CA ASN A 386 -12.37 29.12 3.20
C ASN A 386 -13.32 28.85 2.03
N LEU A 387 -14.54 28.41 2.36
CA LEU A 387 -15.60 28.09 1.42
C LEU A 387 -16.45 29.33 1.15
N THR A 388 -16.75 29.60 -0.11
CA THR A 388 -17.68 30.68 -0.49
C THR A 388 -19.03 30.49 0.20
N ASP A 389 -19.51 31.55 0.86
CA ASP A 389 -20.73 31.58 1.68
C ASP A 389 -20.80 30.59 2.86
N GLY A 390 -19.70 29.88 3.16
CA GLY A 390 -19.69 28.82 4.17
C GLY A 390 -20.52 27.59 3.79
N LEU A 391 -20.71 27.35 2.49
CA LEU A 391 -21.49 26.24 1.94
C LEU A 391 -20.59 25.21 1.26
N LEU A 392 -21.03 23.95 1.26
CA LEU A 392 -20.38 22.90 0.50
C LEU A 392 -20.45 23.23 -1.01
N PRO A 393 -19.33 23.26 -1.75
CA PRO A 393 -19.35 23.62 -3.17
C PRO A 393 -20.17 22.66 -4.05
N ILE A 394 -20.77 23.17 -5.14
CA ILE A 394 -21.65 22.40 -6.04
C ILE A 394 -20.93 21.22 -6.70
N GLY A 395 -19.65 21.37 -7.02
CA GLY A 395 -18.84 20.29 -7.58
C GLY A 395 -18.68 19.07 -6.65
N LEU A 396 -18.99 19.22 -5.37
CA LEU A 396 -19.00 18.13 -4.38
C LEU A 396 -20.40 17.54 -4.12
N GLN A 397 -21.42 18.00 -4.86
CA GLN A 397 -22.82 17.64 -4.67
C GLN A 397 -23.44 16.94 -5.89
N SER A 398 -22.62 16.33 -6.74
CA SER A 398 -23.10 15.58 -7.90
C SER A 398 -24.05 14.44 -7.48
N PRO A 399 -25.16 14.18 -8.20
CA PRO A 399 -25.96 12.97 -8.00
C PRO A 399 -25.23 11.69 -8.44
N ASP A 400 -24.27 11.80 -9.37
CA ASP A 400 -23.38 10.70 -9.77
C ASP A 400 -22.08 10.78 -8.95
N PHE A 401 -22.13 11.02 -7.64
CA PHE A 401 -20.90 11.17 -6.82
C PHE A 401 -20.09 9.85 -6.80
N PRO A 402 -18.74 9.89 -6.66
CA PRO A 402 -17.93 8.68 -6.67
C PRO A 402 -18.37 7.65 -5.62
N SER A 403 -18.73 6.46 -6.09
CA SER A 403 -19.24 5.38 -5.24
C SER A 403 -18.17 4.74 -4.35
N SER A 404 -16.89 4.89 -4.73
CA SER A 404 -15.73 4.46 -3.95
C SER A 404 -15.33 5.43 -2.83
N MET A 405 -15.97 6.61 -2.73
CA MET A 405 -15.66 7.58 -1.68
C MET A 405 -15.89 6.95 -0.31
N ASN A 406 -14.88 7.01 0.55
CA ASN A 406 -14.93 6.40 1.88
C ASN A 406 -14.33 7.29 2.97
N ASP A 407 -13.61 8.34 2.61
CA ASP A 407 -12.92 9.22 3.55
C ASP A 407 -13.16 10.68 3.19
N ILE A 408 -13.91 11.40 4.02
CA ILE A 408 -14.24 12.81 3.80
C ILE A 408 -13.89 13.57 5.08
N GLU A 409 -12.90 14.44 4.99
CA GLU A 409 -12.44 15.20 6.12
C GLU A 409 -12.41 16.69 5.78
N ILE A 410 -13.15 17.46 6.58
CA ILE A 410 -13.32 18.90 6.46
C ILE A 410 -12.90 19.49 7.80
N CYS A 411 -11.69 20.05 7.86
CA CYS A 411 -11.06 20.48 9.10
C CYS A 411 -10.69 21.96 9.03
N VAL A 412 -11.03 22.71 10.08
CA VAL A 412 -10.77 24.16 10.19
C VAL A 412 -11.31 24.91 8.98
N THR A 413 -12.64 24.91 8.83
CA THR A 413 -13.30 25.61 7.72
C THR A 413 -14.40 26.53 8.23
N ASN A 414 -14.93 27.37 7.35
CA ASN A 414 -16.12 28.17 7.63
C ASN A 414 -17.43 27.46 7.24
N LEU A 415 -17.45 26.12 7.11
CA LEU A 415 -18.65 25.37 6.75
C LEU A 415 -19.74 25.49 7.83
N ARG A 416 -20.93 25.96 7.44
CA ARG A 416 -22.05 26.25 8.37
C ARG A 416 -23.16 25.20 8.35
N SER A 417 -23.36 24.55 7.21
CA SER A 417 -24.39 23.52 7.03
C SER A 417 -24.03 22.60 5.87
N LEU A 418 -24.72 21.45 5.82
CA LEU A 418 -24.69 20.53 4.70
C LEU A 418 -26.06 20.51 4.01
N PRO A 419 -26.12 20.31 2.69
CA PRO A 419 -27.39 20.17 1.97
C PRO A 419 -28.25 19.02 2.51
N ASP A 420 -29.57 19.20 2.59
CA ASP A 420 -30.50 18.20 3.14
C ASP A 420 -30.56 16.90 2.33
N ASP A 421 -30.18 16.96 1.06
CA ASP A 421 -30.14 15.84 0.12
C ASP A 421 -28.74 15.21 -0.01
N ILE A 422 -27.73 15.65 0.75
CA ILE A 422 -26.36 15.12 0.57
C ILE A 422 -26.29 13.61 0.84
N ALA A 423 -27.14 13.09 1.73
CA ALA A 423 -27.24 11.65 2.00
C ALA A 423 -27.82 10.80 0.86
N THR A 424 -28.43 11.42 -0.17
CA THR A 424 -28.85 10.70 -1.38
C THR A 424 -27.75 10.69 -2.46
N LYS A 425 -26.73 11.54 -2.28
CA LYS A 425 -25.63 11.76 -3.24
C LYS A 425 -24.35 11.06 -2.80
N TRP A 426 -23.92 11.29 -1.56
CA TRP A 426 -22.72 10.67 -1.01
C TRP A 426 -22.98 9.19 -0.64
N PRO A 427 -21.97 8.31 -0.80
CA PRO A 427 -22.10 6.91 -0.40
C PRO A 427 -22.26 6.76 1.12
N GLN A 428 -22.94 5.70 1.54
CA GLN A 428 -23.09 5.36 2.96
C GLN A 428 -21.82 4.71 3.51
N GLY A 429 -21.55 4.93 4.80
CA GLY A 429 -20.38 4.40 5.50
C GLY A 429 -19.24 5.42 5.60
N GLY A 430 -18.02 4.88 5.72
CA GLY A 430 -16.80 5.68 5.67
C GLY A 430 -16.44 6.46 6.94
N LEU A 431 -15.39 7.25 6.77
CA LEU A 431 -14.84 8.20 7.73
C LEU A 431 -15.36 9.58 7.35
N ILE A 432 -16.03 10.25 8.28
CA ILE A 432 -16.53 11.60 8.07
C ILE A 432 -16.09 12.48 9.23
N TYR A 433 -15.14 13.37 8.95
CA TYR A 433 -14.67 14.36 9.90
C TYR A 433 -15.13 15.75 9.43
N VAL A 434 -15.85 16.45 10.30
CA VAL A 434 -16.19 17.86 10.11
C VAL A 434 -15.77 18.59 11.37
N GLU A 435 -14.49 18.92 11.47
CA GLU A 435 -13.87 19.42 12.70
C GLU A 435 -13.52 20.91 12.60
N TYR A 436 -13.67 21.63 13.71
CA TYR A 436 -13.40 23.07 13.84
C TYR A 436 -14.07 23.89 12.73
N GLY A 437 -15.30 23.52 12.40
CA GLY A 437 -16.17 24.22 11.47
C GLY A 437 -17.04 25.29 12.15
N GLN A 438 -18.14 25.64 11.51
CA GLN A 438 -19.16 26.57 12.03
C GLN A 438 -20.53 25.89 12.19
N LEU A 439 -20.57 24.55 12.34
CA LEU A 439 -21.82 23.82 12.58
C LEU A 439 -22.38 24.15 13.97
N THR A 440 -23.59 24.72 14.04
CA THR A 440 -24.25 25.04 15.32
C THR A 440 -25.07 23.89 15.89
N THR A 441 -25.43 22.92 15.05
CA THR A 441 -26.17 21.71 15.41
C THR A 441 -25.59 20.53 14.64
N VAL A 442 -25.85 19.30 15.09
CA VAL A 442 -25.49 18.08 14.35
C VAL A 442 -26.40 17.96 13.11
N PRO A 443 -25.87 18.01 11.88
CA PRO A 443 -26.70 17.84 10.69
C PRO A 443 -27.22 16.40 10.62
N LEU A 444 -28.55 16.22 10.73
CA LEU A 444 -29.18 14.88 10.70
C LEU A 444 -28.91 14.12 9.38
N VAL A 445 -28.54 14.83 8.32
CA VAL A 445 -28.09 14.23 7.07
C VAL A 445 -26.82 13.39 7.22
N LEU A 446 -25.90 13.76 8.13
CA LEU A 446 -24.70 12.95 8.42
C LEU A 446 -25.06 11.61 9.05
N LEU A 447 -26.11 11.57 9.88
CA LEU A 447 -26.56 10.32 10.52
C LEU A 447 -27.13 9.34 9.49
N ARG A 448 -27.80 9.87 8.45
CA ARG A 448 -28.34 9.07 7.33
C ARG A 448 -27.25 8.44 6.46
N LEU A 449 -26.04 9.01 6.44
CA LEU A 449 -24.88 8.42 5.78
C LEU A 449 -24.35 7.17 6.51
N LYS A 450 -24.75 6.94 7.77
CA LYS A 450 -24.29 5.80 8.58
C LYS A 450 -22.76 5.68 8.65
N PRO A 451 -22.05 6.76 9.04
CA PRO A 451 -20.60 6.74 9.11
C PRO A 451 -20.10 5.68 10.08
N VAL A 452 -18.93 5.12 9.78
CA VAL A 452 -18.21 4.23 10.69
C VAL A 452 -17.44 5.06 11.72
N TYR A 453 -16.90 6.21 11.30
CA TYR A 453 -16.22 7.17 12.17
C TYR A 453 -16.82 8.54 11.91
N LEU A 454 -17.25 9.20 12.97
CA LEU A 454 -17.79 10.54 12.91
C LEU A 454 -17.08 11.44 13.91
N ALA A 455 -16.45 12.49 13.42
CA ALA A 455 -15.84 13.52 14.26
C ALA A 455 -16.46 14.89 13.95
N LEU A 456 -16.94 15.56 14.99
CA LEU A 456 -17.55 16.89 14.96
C LEU A 456 -16.81 17.87 15.89
N THR A 457 -15.60 17.52 16.31
CA THR A 457 -14.77 18.23 17.28
C THR A 457 -14.68 19.73 16.98
N GLY A 458 -14.74 20.59 18.00
CA GLY A 458 -14.46 22.03 17.87
C GLY A 458 -15.51 22.87 17.13
N ASN A 459 -16.68 22.29 16.79
CA ASN A 459 -17.81 23.06 16.24
C ASN A 459 -18.58 23.79 17.36
N PRO A 460 -19.32 24.88 17.05
CA PRO A 460 -20.20 25.57 18.00
C PRO A 460 -21.49 24.78 18.33
N ILE A 461 -21.40 23.45 18.52
CA ILE A 461 -22.52 22.58 18.88
C ILE A 461 -22.69 22.57 20.40
N THR A 462 -23.90 22.83 20.88
CA THR A 462 -24.24 22.86 22.31
C THR A 462 -25.08 21.67 22.78
N GLU A 463 -25.71 20.95 21.86
CA GLU A 463 -26.54 19.78 22.15
C GLU A 463 -26.33 18.69 21.10
N LEU A 464 -26.42 17.43 21.54
CA LEU A 464 -26.35 16.26 20.67
C LEU A 464 -27.74 15.61 20.56
N PRO A 465 -28.18 15.20 19.36
CA PRO A 465 -29.38 14.40 19.21
C PRO A 465 -29.14 12.95 19.69
N PRO A 466 -30.10 12.28 20.35
CA PRO A 466 -29.96 10.87 20.74
C PRO A 466 -29.61 9.95 19.56
N GLU A 467 -30.16 10.24 18.38
CA GLU A 467 -29.96 9.49 17.14
C GLU A 467 -28.49 9.39 16.72
N LEU A 468 -27.64 10.31 17.18
CA LEU A 468 -26.18 10.26 16.97
C LEU A 468 -25.55 8.99 17.54
N PHE A 469 -26.07 8.49 18.65
CA PHE A 469 -25.60 7.28 19.33
C PHE A 469 -26.28 6.00 18.81
N GLU A 470 -27.32 6.15 17.99
CA GLU A 470 -28.12 5.07 17.40
C GLU A 470 -27.71 4.73 15.96
N VAL A 471 -26.71 5.43 15.41
CA VAL A 471 -26.22 5.22 14.05
C VAL A 471 -25.67 3.79 13.89
N PRO A 472 -26.19 2.99 12.94
CA PRO A 472 -25.71 1.63 12.73
C PRO A 472 -24.27 1.63 12.22
N ASN A 473 -23.46 0.67 12.69
CA ASN A 473 -22.05 0.50 12.33
C ASN A 473 -21.10 1.61 12.79
N LEU A 474 -21.59 2.64 13.52
CA LEU A 474 -20.73 3.64 14.13
C LEU A 474 -19.77 2.97 15.12
N LEU A 475 -18.47 3.17 14.94
CA LEU A 475 -17.40 2.55 15.72
C LEU A 475 -16.70 3.58 16.60
N TYR A 476 -16.53 4.81 16.10
CA TYR A 476 -15.86 5.93 16.76
C TYR A 476 -16.68 7.21 16.65
N LEU A 477 -16.86 7.89 17.77
CA LEU A 477 -17.50 9.20 17.86
C LEU A 477 -16.59 10.23 18.52
N GLY A 478 -16.25 11.29 17.80
CA GLY A 478 -15.52 12.46 18.27
C GLY A 478 -16.42 13.68 18.40
N VAL A 479 -16.61 14.16 19.62
CA VAL A 479 -17.43 15.34 19.97
C VAL A 479 -16.70 16.17 21.04
N SER A 480 -15.39 16.28 20.89
CA SER A 480 -14.49 17.02 21.80
C SER A 480 -14.47 18.51 21.47
N ASP A 481 -14.00 19.35 22.39
CA ASP A 481 -13.95 20.81 22.25
C ASP A 481 -15.32 21.43 21.85
N LEU A 482 -16.41 20.85 22.34
CA LEU A 482 -17.78 21.33 22.16
C LEU A 482 -18.30 21.95 23.46
N ASP A 483 -19.26 22.88 23.37
CA ASP A 483 -19.91 23.49 24.55
C ASP A 483 -21.04 22.59 25.09
N LEU A 484 -20.72 21.32 25.32
CA LEU A 484 -21.65 20.30 25.82
C LEU A 484 -21.70 20.32 27.34
N GLN A 485 -22.92 20.41 27.88
CA GLN A 485 -23.20 20.34 29.32
C GLN A 485 -23.55 18.92 29.76
N GLU A 486 -24.28 18.18 28.92
CA GLU A 486 -24.66 16.79 29.15
C GLU A 486 -24.71 16.01 27.83
N LEU A 487 -24.59 14.69 27.91
CA LEU A 487 -24.96 13.79 26.82
C LEU A 487 -26.48 13.56 26.82
N PRO A 488 -27.09 13.13 25.70
CA PRO A 488 -28.53 12.93 25.63
C PRO A 488 -29.02 11.98 26.72
N ARG A 489 -30.23 12.22 27.25
CA ARG A 489 -30.80 11.35 28.29
C ARG A 489 -31.49 10.10 27.74
N ASN A 490 -32.06 10.18 26.54
CA ASN A 490 -32.94 9.17 25.98
C ASN A 490 -32.35 8.50 24.72
N VAL A 491 -31.25 7.76 24.86
CA VAL A 491 -30.75 6.86 23.80
C VAL A 491 -31.43 5.51 23.97
N THR A 492 -32.26 5.12 23.00
CA THR A 492 -33.11 3.93 23.08
C THR A 492 -32.51 2.72 22.39
N GLN A 493 -31.72 2.93 21.33
CA GLN A 493 -31.09 1.88 20.55
C GLN A 493 -29.61 2.18 20.33
N LEU A 494 -28.80 2.00 21.37
CA LEU A 494 -27.36 2.24 21.29
C LEU A 494 -26.72 1.41 20.15
N SER A 495 -25.86 2.06 19.37
CA SER A 495 -25.15 1.40 18.27
C SER A 495 -24.31 0.22 18.76
N ALA A 496 -24.63 -0.97 18.26
CA ALA A 496 -24.04 -2.25 18.64
C ALA A 496 -22.55 -2.39 18.31
N THR A 497 -22.00 -1.48 17.49
CA THR A 497 -20.57 -1.42 17.13
C THR A 497 -19.80 -0.35 17.87
N LEU A 498 -20.48 0.65 18.46
CA LEU A 498 -19.82 1.81 19.07
C LEU A 498 -18.81 1.35 20.11
N SER A 499 -17.56 1.80 19.97
CA SER A 499 -16.44 1.30 20.75
C SER A 499 -15.62 2.39 21.42
N ARG A 500 -15.71 3.63 20.92
CA ARG A 500 -15.00 4.77 21.51
C ARG A 500 -15.82 6.04 21.38
N ILE A 501 -15.88 6.80 22.47
CA ILE A 501 -16.51 8.12 22.58
C ILE A 501 -15.45 9.11 23.10
N CYS A 502 -15.21 10.20 22.37
CA CYS A 502 -14.26 11.24 22.74
C CYS A 502 -14.99 12.57 22.98
N ILE A 503 -15.01 13.01 24.23
CA ILE A 503 -15.66 14.25 24.74
C ILE A 503 -14.64 15.12 25.51
N VAL A 504 -13.39 15.15 25.05
CA VAL A 504 -12.30 15.93 25.65
C VAL A 504 -12.66 17.43 25.61
N ASN A 505 -12.29 18.18 26.65
CA ASN A 505 -12.58 19.62 26.80
C ASN A 505 -14.06 19.97 26.56
N THR A 506 -14.95 19.27 27.26
CA THR A 506 -16.39 19.58 27.33
C THR A 506 -16.78 19.93 28.76
N ASN A 507 -17.95 20.50 28.98
CA ASN A 507 -18.45 20.82 30.33
C ASN A 507 -19.26 19.68 30.97
N ILE A 508 -18.99 18.44 30.56
CA ILE A 508 -19.71 17.25 31.05
C ILE A 508 -19.28 16.92 32.49
N SER A 509 -20.24 16.93 33.41
CA SER A 509 -20.03 16.58 34.82
C SER A 509 -20.62 15.24 35.24
N PHE A 510 -21.43 14.61 34.40
CA PHE A 510 -22.05 13.30 34.68
C PHE A 510 -22.32 12.52 33.39
N PHE A 511 -22.62 11.24 33.54
CA PHE A 511 -23.00 10.35 32.44
C PHE A 511 -24.43 9.82 32.63
N SER A 512 -25.22 9.79 31.56
CA SER A 512 -26.60 9.28 31.52
C SER A 512 -26.66 7.75 31.69
N SER A 513 -27.79 7.23 32.18
CA SER A 513 -27.97 5.80 32.51
C SER A 513 -27.74 4.83 31.34
N TRP A 514 -28.07 5.21 30.10
CA TRP A 514 -27.85 4.36 28.92
C TRP A 514 -26.38 4.01 28.68
N LEU A 515 -25.43 4.78 29.24
CA LEU A 515 -24.01 4.46 29.13
C LEU A 515 -23.62 3.20 29.91
N ASP A 516 -24.42 2.74 30.87
CA ASP A 516 -24.13 1.47 31.56
C ASP A 516 -24.05 0.30 30.56
N GLU A 517 -24.97 0.22 29.59
CA GLU A 517 -24.93 -0.75 28.50
C GLU A 517 -23.63 -0.65 27.68
N PHE A 518 -23.19 0.58 27.40
CA PHE A 518 -21.93 0.83 26.69
C PHE A 518 -20.72 0.32 27.49
N VAL A 519 -20.67 0.62 28.78
CA VAL A 519 -19.55 0.23 29.67
C VAL A 519 -19.49 -1.29 29.83
N GLU A 520 -20.63 -1.94 30.05
CA GLU A 520 -20.69 -3.41 30.17
C GLU A 520 -20.21 -4.10 28.90
N ARG A 521 -20.67 -3.63 27.73
CA ARG A 521 -20.25 -4.17 26.43
C ARG A 521 -18.77 -3.94 26.14
N THR A 522 -18.20 -2.83 26.62
CA THR A 522 -16.80 -2.45 26.36
C THR A 522 -15.83 -2.86 27.47
N GLY A 523 -16.30 -3.51 28.54
CA GLY A 523 -15.56 -3.80 29.78
C GLY A 523 -14.24 -4.60 29.71
N GLY A 524 -13.77 -4.95 28.51
CA GLY A 524 -12.44 -5.52 28.25
C GLY A 524 -11.51 -4.65 27.38
N LYS A 525 -11.99 -3.53 26.84
CA LYS A 525 -11.21 -2.59 26.02
C LYS A 525 -10.61 -1.51 26.92
N ARG A 526 -9.42 -1.02 26.55
CA ARG A 526 -8.75 0.04 27.29
C ARG A 526 -9.33 1.40 26.87
N SER A 527 -9.89 2.14 27.83
CA SER A 527 -10.30 3.53 27.69
C SER A 527 -11.29 3.83 26.55
N PRO A 528 -12.48 3.19 26.53
CA PRO A 528 -13.54 3.46 25.57
C PRO A 528 -14.11 4.88 25.65
N ILE A 529 -14.00 5.58 26.78
CA ILE A 529 -14.42 6.99 26.91
C ILE A 529 -13.18 7.85 27.16
N ARG A 530 -12.97 8.89 26.35
CA ARG A 530 -11.98 9.94 26.61
C ARG A 530 -12.71 11.21 27.02
N ALA A 531 -12.40 11.73 28.20
CA ALA A 531 -13.11 12.87 28.80
C ALA A 531 -12.18 13.88 29.49
N ALA A 532 -10.89 13.85 29.17
CA ALA A 532 -9.91 14.79 29.73
C ALA A 532 -10.37 16.25 29.60
N GLY A 533 -10.08 17.08 30.61
CA GLY A 533 -10.50 18.49 30.63
C GLY A 533 -11.98 18.72 30.96
N SER A 534 -12.76 17.68 31.28
CA SER A 534 -14.14 17.81 31.74
C SER A 534 -14.26 17.94 33.27
N PRO A 535 -15.33 18.57 33.80
CA PRO A 535 -15.63 18.57 35.23
C PRO A 535 -15.70 17.15 35.84
N TYR A 536 -16.22 16.16 35.10
CA TYR A 536 -16.25 14.77 35.54
C TYR A 536 -14.84 14.22 35.81
N CYS A 537 -13.88 14.52 34.92
CA CYS A 537 -12.50 14.08 35.11
C CYS A 537 -11.82 14.76 36.30
N ASN A 538 -12.13 16.03 36.56
CA ASN A 538 -11.66 16.72 37.76
C ASN A 538 -12.18 16.04 39.04
N ASP A 539 -13.46 15.67 39.08
CA ASP A 539 -14.04 14.89 40.19
C ASP A 539 -13.34 13.53 40.35
N LEU A 540 -13.09 12.83 39.24
CA LEU A 540 -12.41 11.54 39.26
C LEU A 540 -10.95 11.63 39.75
N GLU A 541 -10.25 12.71 39.42
CA GLU A 541 -8.92 12.99 39.94
C GLU A 541 -8.93 13.27 41.45
N ASN A 542 -9.91 14.06 41.93
CA ASN A 542 -10.10 14.32 43.36
C ASN A 542 -10.39 13.03 44.15
N LEU A 543 -11.23 12.14 43.61
CA LEU A 543 -11.51 10.81 44.18
C LEU A 543 -10.25 9.93 44.25
N LYS A 544 -9.37 10.01 43.24
CA LYS A 544 -8.10 9.27 43.20
C LYS A 544 -7.08 9.86 44.18
N ALA A 545 -7.05 11.18 44.34
CA ALA A 545 -6.17 11.88 45.28
C ALA A 545 -6.62 11.74 46.75
N GLY A 546 -7.88 11.32 46.99
CA GLY A 546 -8.46 11.22 48.33
C GLY A 546 -8.87 12.58 48.91
N THR A 547 -9.02 13.60 48.07
CA THR A 547 -9.52 14.93 48.48
C THR A 547 -11.04 14.99 48.53
N ALA A 548 -11.72 14.03 47.90
CA ALA A 548 -13.17 13.82 47.96
C ALA A 548 -13.51 12.32 48.06
N ASP A 549 -14.64 12.00 48.69
CA ASP A 549 -15.13 10.62 48.84
C ASP A 549 -16.22 10.24 47.80
N THR A 550 -16.91 11.25 47.25
CA THR A 550 -17.98 11.11 46.27
C THR A 550 -17.82 12.12 45.12
N PHE A 551 -18.45 11.84 43.99
CA PHE A 551 -18.63 12.84 42.93
C PHE A 551 -19.40 14.06 43.46
N HIS A 552 -19.21 15.22 42.83
CA HIS A 552 -19.87 16.45 43.25
C HIS A 552 -21.40 16.38 43.04
N LEU A 553 -21.84 15.69 41.99
CA LEU A 553 -23.27 15.42 41.76
C LEU A 553 -23.70 14.12 42.47
N PRO A 554 -24.82 14.14 43.22
CA PRO A 554 -25.31 12.93 43.88
C PRO A 554 -25.82 11.93 42.85
N LEU A 555 -25.67 10.65 43.17
CA LEU A 555 -26.15 9.55 42.32
C LEU A 555 -27.68 9.64 42.15
N SER A 556 -28.12 9.59 40.89
CA SER A 556 -29.53 9.61 40.48
C SER A 556 -29.84 8.38 39.61
N PRO A 557 -31.07 7.85 39.61
CA PRO A 557 -31.48 6.78 38.68
C PRO A 557 -31.33 7.14 37.20
N GLU A 558 -31.33 8.43 36.87
CA GLU A 558 -31.15 8.92 35.50
C GLU A 558 -29.68 8.89 35.04
N PHE A 559 -28.75 8.73 35.98
CA PHE A 559 -27.32 8.68 35.70
C PHE A 559 -26.82 7.24 35.59
N SER A 560 -25.64 7.08 35.00
CA SER A 560 -24.91 5.82 34.91
C SER A 560 -24.59 5.30 36.31
N GLN A 561 -25.12 4.13 36.65
CA GLN A 561 -24.89 3.46 37.92
C GLN A 561 -23.47 2.89 38.03
N ILE A 562 -22.77 2.78 36.89
CA ILE A 562 -21.37 2.39 36.84
C ILE A 562 -20.48 3.63 36.90
N LEU A 563 -20.66 4.64 36.05
CA LEU A 563 -19.73 5.76 35.96
C LEU A 563 -19.88 6.76 37.12
N MET A 564 -21.07 6.89 37.71
CA MET A 564 -21.29 7.81 38.83
C MET A 564 -21.13 7.16 40.22
N ASN A 565 -20.69 5.91 40.29
CA ASN A 565 -20.54 5.18 41.55
C ASN A 565 -19.08 5.26 42.06
N SER A 566 -18.85 6.00 43.15
CA SER A 566 -17.51 6.22 43.72
C SER A 566 -16.99 5.08 44.62
N SER A 567 -17.71 3.95 44.73
CA SER A 567 -17.32 2.82 45.58
C SER A 567 -15.94 2.28 45.25
N GLN A 568 -15.23 1.76 46.26
CA GLN A 568 -13.84 1.33 46.11
C GLN A 568 -13.70 0.19 45.09
N GLU A 569 -14.68 -0.71 45.00
CA GLU A 569 -14.73 -1.81 44.05
C GLU A 569 -14.86 -1.31 42.61
N ASN A 570 -15.62 -0.23 42.42
CA ASN A 570 -15.97 0.29 41.10
C ASN A 570 -14.92 1.25 40.53
N ARG A 571 -14.06 1.84 41.38
CA ARG A 571 -12.96 2.74 40.94
C ARG A 571 -12.05 2.12 39.87
N GLN A 572 -11.81 0.81 39.90
CA GLN A 572 -11.02 0.10 38.89
C GLN A 572 -11.74 -0.05 37.54
N VAL A 573 -13.07 -0.13 37.55
CA VAL A 573 -13.88 -0.13 36.33
C VAL A 573 -13.83 1.26 35.71
N ILE A 574 -14.11 2.31 36.50
CA ILE A 574 -14.08 3.69 36.02
C ILE A 574 -12.70 4.04 35.43
N SER A 575 -11.60 3.66 36.10
CA SER A 575 -10.24 3.98 35.62
C SER A 575 -9.84 3.26 34.33
N LYS A 576 -10.43 2.10 34.03
CA LYS A 576 -10.25 1.39 32.77
C LYS A 576 -11.16 1.92 31.66
N THR A 577 -12.33 2.43 32.04
CA THR A 577 -13.37 2.89 31.12
C THR A 577 -13.15 4.33 30.67
N VAL A 578 -12.86 5.23 31.61
CA VAL A 578 -12.73 6.67 31.37
C VAL A 578 -11.26 7.08 31.45
N ASP A 579 -10.76 7.63 30.36
CA ASP A 579 -9.44 8.21 30.25
C ASP A 579 -9.51 9.73 30.39
N CYS A 580 -8.88 10.22 31.45
CA CYS A 580 -8.75 11.63 31.78
C CYS A 580 -7.36 12.19 31.44
N THR A 581 -6.51 11.41 30.78
CA THR A 581 -5.19 11.91 30.36
C THR A 581 -5.34 12.89 29.21
N LEU A 582 -4.73 14.07 29.36
CA LEU A 582 -4.81 15.13 28.37
C LEU A 582 -3.74 14.90 27.30
N TYR A 583 -4.18 14.56 26.10
CA TYR A 583 -3.31 14.43 24.94
C TYR A 583 -3.19 15.78 24.20
N ASN A 584 -2.06 16.00 23.53
CA ASN A 584 -1.81 17.25 22.79
C ASN A 584 -2.68 17.42 21.54
N GLU A 585 -3.43 16.40 21.12
CA GLU A 585 -4.24 16.44 19.91
C GLU A 585 -5.68 16.00 20.24
N SER A 586 -6.61 16.96 20.21
CA SER A 586 -8.05 16.69 20.31
C SER A 586 -8.68 16.37 18.96
N LEU A 587 -8.05 16.83 17.88
CA LEU A 587 -8.47 16.61 16.50
C LEU A 587 -8.21 15.17 16.07
N TYR A 588 -9.14 14.60 15.30
CA TYR A 588 -8.87 13.37 14.57
C TYR A 588 -8.02 13.64 13.34
N TYR A 589 -8.25 14.77 12.66
CA TYR A 589 -7.34 15.26 11.63
C TYR A 589 -6.01 15.72 12.25
N PRO A 590 -4.83 15.19 11.86
CA PRO A 590 -3.55 15.55 12.45
C PRO A 590 -3.04 16.90 11.91
N LEU A 591 -3.76 17.98 12.24
CA LEU A 591 -3.55 19.32 11.70
C LEU A 591 -2.16 19.88 12.04
N THR A 592 -1.67 19.62 13.26
CA THR A 592 -0.33 20.00 13.70
C THR A 592 0.76 19.43 12.78
N TYR A 593 0.61 18.16 12.41
CA TYR A 593 1.50 17.48 11.49
C TYR A 593 1.33 18.00 10.06
N ASP A 594 0.08 18.13 9.58
CA ASP A 594 -0.21 18.66 8.24
C ASP A 594 0.29 20.11 8.07
N ASP A 595 0.18 20.95 9.10
CA ASP A 595 0.76 22.29 9.15
C ASP A 595 2.28 22.28 9.09
N SER A 596 2.93 21.32 9.74
CA SER A 596 4.39 21.21 9.74
C SER A 596 4.98 20.91 8.36
N ILE A 597 4.19 20.28 7.49
CA ILE A 597 4.61 19.90 6.13
C ILE A 597 4.10 20.87 5.05
N ASN A 598 2.91 21.47 5.25
CA ASN A 598 2.24 22.27 4.22
C ASN A 598 2.23 23.78 4.50
N ALA A 599 2.44 24.27 5.72
CA ALA A 599 2.35 25.71 5.98
C ALA A 599 3.53 26.51 5.41
N ILE A 600 3.26 27.69 4.83
CA ILE A 600 4.31 28.64 4.36
C ILE A 600 5.15 29.16 5.54
N SER A 601 4.51 29.32 6.71
CA SER A 601 5.12 29.81 7.94
C SER A 601 4.46 29.12 9.13
N SER A 602 5.12 29.10 10.29
CA SER A 602 4.53 28.57 11.52
C SER A 602 3.17 29.21 11.79
N LEU A 603 2.11 28.41 11.73
CA LEU A 603 0.77 28.86 12.05
C LEU A 603 0.57 28.86 13.57
N PRO A 604 -0.20 29.82 14.10
CA PRO A 604 -0.61 29.73 15.50
C PRO A 604 -1.45 28.46 15.67
N PRO A 605 -1.33 27.74 16.80
CA PRO A 605 -2.18 26.59 17.05
C PRO A 605 -3.64 27.04 17.00
N VAL A 606 -4.50 26.20 16.42
CA VAL A 606 -5.94 26.43 16.45
C VAL A 606 -6.34 26.66 17.90
N LYS A 607 -6.92 27.83 18.17
CA LYS A 607 -7.38 28.15 19.51
C LYS A 607 -8.47 27.16 19.86
N ARG A 608 -8.15 26.26 20.80
CA ARG A 608 -9.16 25.48 21.52
C ARG A 608 -10.10 26.48 22.19
N ARG A 609 -11.40 26.22 22.10
CA ARG A 609 -12.41 27.08 22.72
C ARG A 609 -12.39 26.96 24.22
#